data_AF-A0A961NZ35-F1
#
_entry.id   AF-A0A961NZ35-F1
#
_cell.length_a   1.000
_cell.length_b   1.000
_cell.length_c   1.000
_cell.angle_alpha   90.00
_cell.angle_beta   90.00
_cell.angle_gamma   90.00
#
_symmetry.space_group_name_H-M   'P 1'
#
loop_
_entity.id
_entity.type
_entity.pdbx_description
1 polymer ?
#
loop_
_entity_poly.entity_id
_entity_poly.type
_entity_poly.pdbx_seq_one_letter_code
_entity_poly.pdbx_strand_id
1 'polypeptide(L)'
;MKRSVRKLSHTDFAARVAVVEKAYVDRTPYALRRDKTGERPLFWAGVSLMWSWFALYISFHRPAVKQFLGTRDVPVHLHDPIMAGVAAALMMSIVFLLYHIGRALFRARGYYNSGSILVGFSLAVAIHLAPASLYQNAYGMLGSDTQQLLTSTASRVSQIGWNDVVAVTSRGGDERIASNR
;
A
#
# COMPACT_ATOMS: atom_id res chain seq x y z
N MET A 1 -36.74 56.04 -3.85
CA MET A 1 -35.45 55.32 -3.84
C MET A 1 -35.53 54.13 -4.81
N LYS A 2 -34.95 54.23 -6.01
CA LYS A 2 -34.88 53.11 -6.96
C LYS A 2 -33.73 52.17 -6.53
N ARG A 3 -34.04 50.97 -6.04
CA ARG A 3 -33.03 49.92 -5.82
C ARG A 3 -32.80 49.21 -7.16
N SER A 4 -31.61 49.34 -7.75
CA SER A 4 -31.21 48.54 -8.90
C SER A 4 -30.84 47.15 -8.42
N VAL A 5 -31.64 46.16 -8.80
CA VAL A 5 -31.32 44.74 -8.58
C VAL A 5 -30.26 44.36 -9.62
N ARG A 6 -28.98 44.50 -9.27
CA ARG A 6 -27.88 44.01 -10.11
C ARG A 6 -27.97 42.49 -10.16
N LYS A 7 -28.12 41.92 -11.36
CA LYS A 7 -28.03 40.48 -11.57
C LYS A 7 -26.64 40.00 -11.12
N LEU A 8 -26.62 39.14 -10.11
CA LEU A 8 -25.40 38.47 -9.67
C LEU A 8 -25.03 37.41 -10.71
N SER A 9 -23.79 37.41 -11.16
CA SER A 9 -23.26 36.33 -12.00
C SER A 9 -23.03 35.08 -11.15
N HIS A 10 -22.91 33.93 -11.82
CA HIS A 10 -22.55 32.68 -11.18
C HIS A 10 -21.18 32.76 -10.48
N THR A 11 -20.25 33.57 -11.02
CA THR A 11 -18.94 33.84 -10.42
C THR A 11 -19.03 34.65 -9.13
N ASP A 12 -19.89 35.68 -9.08
CA ASP A 12 -20.14 36.48 -7.87
C ASP A 12 -20.77 35.61 -6.76
N PHE A 13 -21.62 34.66 -7.14
CA PHE A 13 -22.21 33.70 -6.21
C PHE A 13 -21.16 32.72 -5.65
N ALA A 14 -20.36 32.09 -6.52
CA ALA A 14 -19.30 31.17 -6.11
C ALA A 14 -18.28 31.83 -5.17
N ALA A 15 -17.88 33.09 -5.45
CA ALA A 15 -16.98 33.85 -4.61
C ALA A 15 -17.57 34.11 -3.20
N ARG A 16 -18.87 34.43 -3.12
CA ARG A 16 -19.56 34.64 -1.83
C ARG A 16 -19.72 33.35 -1.04
N VAL A 17 -20.04 32.24 -1.71
CA VAL A 17 -20.13 30.93 -1.08
C VAL A 17 -18.78 30.52 -0.50
N ALA A 18 -17.68 30.74 -1.22
CA ALA A 18 -16.33 30.41 -0.73
C ALA A 18 -15.94 31.17 0.55
N VAL A 19 -16.34 32.45 0.68
CA VAL A 19 -16.08 33.24 1.89
C VAL A 19 -16.89 32.73 3.08
N VAL A 20 -18.16 32.38 2.87
CA VAL A 20 -19.02 31.79 3.91
C VAL A 20 -18.53 30.40 4.30
N GLU A 21 -18.12 29.58 3.33
CA GLU A 21 -17.56 28.24 3.56
C GLU A 21 -16.29 28.33 4.42
N LYS A 22 -15.39 29.27 4.14
CA LYS A 22 -14.17 29.48 4.94
C LYS A 22 -14.49 29.81 6.40
N ALA A 23 -15.42 30.75 6.62
CA ALA A 23 -15.85 31.10 7.98
C ALA A 23 -16.53 29.94 8.72
N TYR A 24 -17.22 29.06 7.98
CA TYR A 24 -17.82 27.85 8.54
C TYR A 24 -16.76 26.79 8.89
N VAL A 25 -15.80 26.55 8.00
CA VAL A 25 -14.69 25.60 8.21
C VAL A 25 -13.80 26.01 9.39
N ASP A 26 -13.61 27.31 9.61
CA ASP A 26 -12.85 27.85 10.75
C ASP A 26 -13.55 27.65 12.10
N ARG A 27 -14.89 27.58 12.10
CA ARG A 27 -15.71 27.33 13.30
C ARG A 27 -16.08 25.86 13.50
N THR A 28 -15.78 25.01 12.52
CA THR A 28 -16.09 23.58 12.58
C THR A 28 -15.04 22.87 13.45
N PRO A 29 -15.43 22.11 14.50
CA PRO A 29 -14.51 21.32 15.32
C PRO A 29 -13.62 20.42 14.46
N TYR A 30 -12.37 20.20 14.87
CA TYR A 30 -11.41 19.39 14.10
C TYR A 30 -11.93 17.99 13.75
N ALA A 31 -12.75 17.39 14.64
CA ALA A 31 -13.41 16.10 14.42
C ALA A 31 -14.47 16.11 13.28
N LEU A 32 -14.97 17.28 12.90
CA LEU A 32 -15.94 17.49 11.82
C LEU A 32 -15.30 18.12 10.57
N ARG A 33 -14.03 18.54 10.66
CA ARG A 33 -13.29 19.03 9.49
C ARG A 33 -13.02 17.85 8.57
N ARG A 34 -13.48 17.98 7.33
CA ARG A 34 -13.11 17.06 6.26
C ARG A 34 -11.59 17.11 6.10
N ASP A 35 -10.92 16.02 6.43
CA ASP A 35 -9.49 15.89 6.18
C ASP A 35 -9.25 16.01 4.68
N LYS A 36 -8.53 17.08 4.28
CA LYS A 36 -8.15 17.38 2.90
C LYS A 36 -6.69 16.99 2.63
N THR A 37 -6.01 16.32 3.57
CA THR A 37 -4.64 15.82 3.35
C THR A 37 -4.66 14.99 2.07
N GLY A 38 -3.93 15.46 1.05
CA GLY A 38 -4.13 15.06 -0.35
C GLY A 38 -4.35 13.57 -0.48
N GLU A 39 -5.57 13.17 -0.84
CA GLU A 39 -5.92 11.78 -1.02
C GLU A 39 -5.00 11.21 -2.10
N ARG A 40 -4.15 10.24 -1.73
CA ARG A 40 -3.31 9.50 -2.67
C ARG A 40 -3.90 8.10 -2.85
N PRO A 41 -5.10 7.96 -3.46
CA PRO A 41 -5.81 6.69 -3.50
C PRO A 41 -5.01 5.61 -4.22
N LEU A 42 -4.31 5.96 -5.31
CA LEU A 42 -3.46 5.02 -6.04
C LEU A 42 -2.28 4.53 -5.22
N PHE A 43 -1.64 5.41 -4.44
CA PHE A 43 -0.53 5.03 -3.58
C PHE A 43 -1.00 4.04 -2.50
N TRP A 44 -2.09 4.35 -1.80
CA TRP A 44 -2.63 3.47 -0.76
C TRP A 44 -3.18 2.15 -1.30
N ALA A 45 -3.77 2.17 -2.49
CA ALA A 45 -4.18 0.95 -3.19
C ALA A 45 -2.96 0.09 -3.56
N GLY A 46 -1.88 0.71 -4.07
CA GLY A 46 -0.65 0.02 -4.40
C GLY A 46 0.04 -0.60 -3.19
N VAL A 47 0.16 0.16 -2.08
CA VAL A 47 0.73 -0.35 -0.83
C VAL A 47 -0.10 -1.51 -0.28
N SER A 48 -1.43 -1.37 -0.27
CA SER A 48 -2.34 -2.44 0.18
C SER A 48 -2.25 -3.68 -0.69
N LEU A 49 -2.21 -3.51 -2.03
CA LEU A 49 -2.04 -4.60 -3.00
C LEU A 49 -0.74 -5.36 -2.73
N MET A 50 0.39 -4.64 -2.66
CA MET A 50 1.71 -5.23 -2.47
C MET A 50 1.79 -6.03 -1.16
N TRP A 51 1.32 -5.43 -0.06
CA TRP A 51 1.32 -6.09 1.25
C TRP A 51 0.39 -7.30 1.29
N SER A 52 -0.83 -7.16 0.78
CA SER A 52 -1.83 -8.23 0.76
C SER A 52 -1.39 -9.40 -0.11
N TRP A 53 -0.80 -9.11 -1.28
CA TRP A 53 -0.25 -10.13 -2.15
C TRP A 53 0.87 -10.92 -1.46
N PHE A 54 1.79 -10.23 -0.79
CA PHE A 54 2.87 -10.85 -0.03
C PHE A 54 2.33 -11.73 1.12
N ALA A 55 1.38 -11.21 1.89
CA ALA A 55 0.72 -11.92 2.98
C ALA A 55 0.01 -13.20 2.51
N LEU A 56 -0.72 -13.12 1.39
CA LEU A 56 -1.37 -14.28 0.77
C LEU A 56 -0.31 -15.26 0.27
N TYR A 57 0.72 -14.80 -0.45
CA TYR A 57 1.79 -15.65 -0.97
C TYR A 57 2.43 -16.49 0.13
N ILE A 58 2.84 -15.88 1.23
CA ILE A 58 3.39 -16.58 2.41
C ILE A 58 2.40 -17.59 2.98
N SER A 59 1.12 -17.21 3.07
CA SER A 59 0.09 -18.06 3.66
C SER A 59 -0.17 -19.33 2.85
N PHE A 60 -0.15 -19.23 1.52
CA PHE A 60 -0.33 -20.37 0.61
C PHE A 60 0.95 -21.17 0.36
N HIS A 61 2.14 -20.58 0.55
CA HIS A 61 3.43 -21.21 0.26
C HIS A 61 4.30 -21.43 1.51
N ARG A 62 3.68 -21.70 2.67
CA ARG A 62 4.40 -21.95 3.94
C ARG A 62 5.56 -22.96 3.83
N PRO A 63 5.42 -24.09 3.12
CA PRO A 63 6.53 -25.04 2.96
C PRO A 63 7.73 -24.44 2.22
N ALA A 64 7.48 -23.66 1.17
CA ALA A 64 8.51 -23.00 0.39
C ALA A 64 9.25 -21.93 1.23
N VAL A 65 8.53 -21.21 2.10
CA VAL A 65 9.14 -20.24 3.03
C VAL A 65 10.05 -20.96 4.04
N LYS A 66 9.61 -22.08 4.62
CA LYS A 66 10.45 -22.89 5.52
C LYS A 66 11.69 -23.43 4.80
N GLN A 67 11.53 -23.91 3.56
CA GLN A 67 12.64 -24.38 2.74
C GLN A 67 13.63 -23.26 2.39
N PHE A 68 13.13 -22.05 2.14
CA PHE A 68 13.95 -20.87 1.91
C PHE A 68 14.77 -20.48 3.15
N LEU A 69 14.17 -20.57 4.35
CA LEU A 69 14.92 -20.35 5.61
C LEU A 69 16.00 -21.41 5.81
N GLY A 70 15.73 -22.67 5.45
CA GLY A 70 16.70 -23.77 5.53
C GLY A 70 17.89 -23.64 4.57
N THR A 71 17.67 -23.09 3.36
CA THR A 71 18.74 -22.93 2.35
C THR A 71 19.65 -21.71 2.60
N ARG A 72 19.32 -20.84 3.56
CA ARG A 72 20.03 -19.57 3.82
C ARG A 72 20.93 -19.62 5.06
N ASP A 73 21.30 -20.80 5.55
CA ASP A 73 22.06 -21.00 6.79
C ASP A 73 21.46 -20.28 8.01
N VAL A 74 20.15 -20.02 8.00
CA VAL A 74 19.47 -19.45 9.17
C VAL A 74 19.51 -20.50 10.27
N PRO A 75 20.04 -20.18 11.47
CA PRO A 75 20.06 -21.12 12.58
C PRO A 75 18.65 -21.66 12.86
N VAL A 76 18.53 -22.98 13.01
CA VAL A 76 17.23 -23.67 13.15
C VAL A 76 16.41 -23.12 14.33
N HIS A 77 17.08 -22.69 15.40
CA HIS A 77 16.42 -22.09 16.57
C HIS A 77 15.73 -20.74 16.27
N LEU A 78 16.07 -20.08 15.17
CA LEU A 78 15.44 -18.83 14.73
C LEU A 78 14.26 -19.06 13.76
N HIS A 79 14.07 -20.28 13.24
CA HIS A 79 13.00 -20.56 12.28
C HIS A 79 11.63 -20.36 12.91
N ASP A 80 11.41 -20.89 14.11
CA ASP A 80 10.14 -20.79 14.83
C ASP A 80 9.80 -19.34 15.24
N PRO A 81 10.73 -18.56 15.84
CA PRO A 81 10.50 -17.14 16.11
C PRO A 81 10.18 -16.31 14.86
N ILE A 82 10.87 -16.56 13.74
CA ILE A 82 10.61 -15.86 12.47
C ILE A 82 9.20 -16.18 11.97
N MET A 83 8.84 -17.46 11.95
CA MET A 83 7.51 -17.89 11.52
C MET A 83 6.41 -17.38 12.46
N ALA A 84 6.67 -17.28 13.76
CA ALA A 84 5.76 -16.69 14.74
C ALA A 84 5.58 -15.17 14.51
N GLY A 85 6.67 -14.45 14.23
CA GLY A 85 6.63 -13.02 13.89
C GLY A 85 5.83 -12.76 12.60
N VAL A 86 6.04 -13.59 11.57
CA VAL A 86 5.25 -13.55 10.33
C VAL A 86 3.77 -13.82 10.63
N ALA A 87 3.46 -14.83 11.44
CA ALA A 87 2.07 -15.13 11.83
C ALA A 87 1.42 -13.96 12.60
N ALA A 88 2.15 -13.32 13.52
CA ALA A 88 1.66 -12.16 14.26
C ALA A 88 1.38 -10.96 13.32
N ALA A 89 2.26 -10.70 12.35
CA ALA A 89 2.06 -9.65 11.35
C ALA A 89 0.81 -9.91 10.47
N LEU A 90 0.57 -11.17 10.11
CA LEU A 90 -0.63 -11.57 9.38
C LEU A 90 -1.91 -11.35 10.22
N MET A 91 -1.88 -11.73 11.50
CA MET A 91 -3.03 -11.53 12.40
C MET A 91 -3.34 -10.04 12.59
N MET A 92 -2.32 -9.21 12.79
CA MET A 92 -2.51 -7.75 12.86
C MET A 92 -3.08 -7.19 11.55
N SER A 93 -2.62 -7.69 10.41
CA SER A 93 -3.15 -7.29 9.10
C SER A 93 -4.63 -7.61 8.94
N ILE A 94 -5.08 -8.77 9.44
CA ILE A 94 -6.51 -9.14 9.46
C ILE A 94 -7.31 -8.16 10.33
N VAL A 95 -6.81 -7.82 11.52
CA VAL A 95 -7.47 -6.85 12.42
C VAL A 95 -7.62 -5.49 11.73
N PHE A 96 -6.56 -4.99 11.08
CA PHE A 96 -6.62 -3.73 10.33
C PHE A 96 -7.55 -3.81 9.12
N LEU A 97 -7.58 -4.95 8.41
CA LEU A 97 -8.50 -5.16 7.31
C LEU A 97 -9.95 -5.12 7.79
N LEU A 98 -10.28 -5.81 8.88
CA LEU A 98 -11.61 -5.77 9.49
C LEU A 98 -11.99 -4.37 9.95
N TYR A 99 -11.05 -3.63 10.53
CA TYR A 99 -11.24 -2.21 10.84
C TYR A 99 -11.59 -1.39 9.59
N HIS A 100 -10.87 -1.58 8.48
CA HIS A 100 -11.15 -0.88 7.22
C HIS A 100 -12.47 -1.30 6.56
N ILE A 101 -12.83 -2.58 6.63
CA ILE A 101 -14.15 -3.08 6.18
C ILE A 101 -15.26 -2.44 6.99
N GLY A 102 -15.19 -2.53 8.33
CA GLY A 102 -16.17 -1.93 9.22
C GLY A 102 -16.31 -0.43 8.94
N ARG A 103 -15.19 0.27 8.80
CA ARG A 103 -15.18 1.68 8.48
C ARG A 103 -15.80 2.02 7.12
N ALA A 104 -15.59 1.18 6.10
CA ALA A 104 -16.23 1.33 4.79
C ALA A 104 -17.75 1.09 4.85
N LEU A 105 -18.17 0.05 5.57
CA LEU A 105 -19.59 -0.31 5.75
C LEU A 105 -20.37 0.75 6.54
N PHE A 106 -19.79 1.26 7.62
CA PHE A 106 -20.43 2.26 8.48
C PHE A 106 -20.29 3.70 7.98
N ARG A 107 -19.72 3.92 6.78
CA ARG A 107 -19.57 5.23 6.14
C ARG A 107 -19.07 6.32 7.10
N ALA A 108 -18.08 6.00 7.93
CA ALA A 108 -17.54 6.95 8.91
C ALA A 108 -17.08 8.22 8.16
N ARG A 109 -17.81 9.32 8.34
CA ARG A 109 -17.54 10.59 7.66
C ARG A 109 -16.16 11.10 8.04
N GLY A 110 -15.35 11.49 7.06
CA GLY A 110 -14.15 12.32 7.29
C GLY A 110 -12.79 11.69 7.01
N TYR A 111 -12.68 10.41 6.60
CA TYR A 111 -11.35 9.81 6.40
C TYR A 111 -11.27 8.82 5.20
N TYR A 112 -10.49 9.18 4.18
CA TYR A 112 -10.70 8.77 2.78
C TYR A 112 -9.81 7.64 2.19
N ASN A 113 -9.00 6.92 2.98
CA ASN A 113 -8.10 5.89 2.41
C ASN A 113 -8.59 4.43 2.54
N SER A 114 -9.73 4.16 3.19
CA SER A 114 -10.19 2.77 3.37
C SER A 114 -10.66 2.12 2.07
N GLY A 115 -11.27 2.90 1.17
CA GLY A 115 -11.69 2.39 -0.15
C GLY A 115 -10.52 1.94 -1.01
N SER A 116 -9.46 2.75 -1.11
CA SER A 116 -8.25 2.39 -1.86
C SER A 116 -7.54 1.17 -1.27
N ILE A 117 -7.47 1.06 0.06
CA ILE A 117 -6.92 -0.12 0.73
C ILE A 117 -7.72 -1.38 0.37
N LEU A 118 -9.06 -1.32 0.42
CA LEU A 118 -9.92 -2.45 0.06
C LEU A 118 -9.81 -2.82 -1.42
N VAL A 119 -9.67 -1.85 -2.32
CA VAL A 119 -9.41 -2.11 -3.74
C VAL A 119 -8.08 -2.86 -3.92
N GLY A 120 -7.01 -2.40 -3.27
CA GLY A 120 -5.70 -3.07 -3.32
C GLY A 120 -5.76 -4.52 -2.80
N PHE A 121 -6.43 -4.74 -1.66
CA PHE A 121 -6.66 -6.06 -1.10
C PHE A 121 -7.46 -6.96 -2.06
N SER A 122 -8.56 -6.45 -2.60
CA SER A 122 -9.43 -7.21 -3.51
C SER A 122 -8.69 -7.62 -4.77
N LEU A 123 -7.87 -6.73 -5.32
CA LEU A 123 -7.02 -7.03 -6.47
C LEU A 123 -5.96 -8.08 -6.13
N ALA A 124 -5.37 -8.06 -4.92
CA ALA A 124 -4.43 -9.09 -4.48
C ALA A 124 -5.08 -10.48 -4.44
N VAL A 125 -6.30 -10.56 -3.91
CA VAL A 125 -7.09 -11.79 -3.87
C VAL A 125 -7.41 -12.27 -5.29
N ALA A 126 -7.85 -11.37 -6.16
CA ALA A 126 -8.18 -11.69 -7.55
C ALA A 126 -6.96 -12.26 -8.30
N ILE A 127 -5.77 -11.65 -8.12
CA ILE A 127 -4.51 -12.16 -8.67
C ILE A 127 -4.24 -13.57 -8.13
N HIS A 128 -4.34 -13.77 -6.82
CA HIS A 128 -4.02 -15.07 -6.23
C HIS A 128 -4.95 -16.20 -6.70
N LEU A 129 -6.22 -15.88 -6.94
CA LEU A 129 -7.22 -16.84 -7.42
C LEU A 129 -7.30 -16.93 -8.95
N ALA A 130 -6.54 -16.10 -9.68
CA ALA A 130 -6.57 -16.10 -11.13
C ALA A 130 -6.02 -17.42 -11.70
N PRO A 131 -6.70 -18.04 -12.68
CA PRO A 131 -6.19 -19.24 -13.33
C PRO A 131 -4.91 -18.96 -14.11
N ALA A 132 -4.04 -19.97 -14.25
CA ALA A 132 -2.77 -19.86 -14.97
C ALA A 132 -2.93 -19.35 -16.42
N SER A 133 -4.04 -19.69 -17.07
CA SER A 133 -4.38 -19.21 -18.42
C SER A 133 -4.51 -17.69 -18.51
N LEU A 134 -4.98 -17.04 -17.45
CA LEU A 134 -5.11 -15.58 -17.40
C LEU A 134 -3.73 -14.91 -17.40
N TYR A 135 -2.74 -15.50 -16.70
CA TYR A 135 -1.35 -15.04 -16.72
C TYR A 135 -0.70 -15.24 -18.08
N GLN A 136 -0.90 -16.39 -18.71
CA GLN A 136 -0.36 -16.68 -20.04
C GLN A 136 -0.94 -15.73 -21.10
N ASN A 137 -2.24 -15.51 -21.06
CA ASN A 137 -2.91 -14.56 -21.95
C ASN A 137 -2.42 -13.13 -21.70
N ALA A 138 -2.34 -12.70 -20.44
CA ALA A 138 -1.82 -11.37 -20.10
C ALA A 138 -0.37 -11.19 -20.55
N TYR A 139 0.47 -12.21 -20.37
CA TYR A 139 1.86 -12.22 -20.85
C TYR A 139 1.92 -12.13 -22.37
N GLY A 140 1.08 -12.90 -23.08
CA GLY A 140 0.96 -12.87 -24.54
C GLY A 140 0.47 -11.53 -25.10
N MET A 141 -0.28 -10.74 -24.32
CA MET A 141 -0.72 -9.40 -24.69
C MET A 141 0.37 -8.33 -24.54
N LEU A 142 1.46 -8.63 -23.83
CA LEU A 142 2.60 -7.73 -23.74
C LEU A 142 3.38 -7.72 -25.06
N GLY A 143 3.87 -6.56 -25.48
CA GLY A 143 4.76 -6.46 -26.65
C GLY A 143 6.04 -7.29 -26.46
N SER A 144 6.64 -7.73 -27.57
CA SER A 144 7.87 -8.55 -27.59
C SER A 144 8.98 -7.98 -26.69
N ASP A 145 9.16 -6.66 -26.72
CA ASP A 145 10.20 -5.98 -25.93
C ASP A 145 9.93 -6.10 -24.42
N THR A 146 8.66 -6.02 -24.03
CA THR A 146 8.25 -6.16 -22.62
C THR A 146 8.36 -7.59 -22.15
N GLN A 147 8.00 -8.57 -22.98
CA GLN A 147 8.21 -9.99 -22.68
C GLN A 147 9.70 -10.31 -22.51
N GLN A 148 10.55 -9.78 -23.38
CA GLN A 148 12.00 -9.96 -23.30
C GLN A 148 12.58 -9.29 -22.04
N LEU A 149 12.12 -8.09 -21.69
CA LEU A 149 12.47 -7.42 -20.43
C LEU A 149 12.02 -8.22 -19.21
N LEU A 150 10.81 -8.76 -19.20
CA LEU A 150 10.33 -9.59 -18.10
C LEU A 150 11.11 -10.90 -17.96
N THR A 151 11.40 -11.56 -19.09
CA THR A 151 12.18 -12.81 -19.09
C THR A 151 13.61 -12.56 -18.61
N SER A 152 14.25 -11.48 -19.08
CA SER A 152 15.60 -11.10 -18.66
C SER A 152 15.64 -10.61 -17.21
N THR A 153 14.58 -9.96 -16.72
CA THR A 153 14.47 -9.56 -15.31
C THR A 153 14.26 -10.79 -14.43
N ALA A 154 13.39 -11.73 -14.83
CA ALA A 154 13.15 -12.96 -14.09
C ALA A 154 14.43 -13.81 -13.97
N SER A 155 15.22 -13.92 -15.04
CA SER A 155 16.50 -14.62 -15.01
C SER A 155 17.58 -13.89 -14.20
N ARG A 156 17.54 -12.56 -14.14
CA ARG A 156 18.44 -11.77 -13.27
C ARG A 156 18.04 -11.86 -11.81
N VAL A 157 16.74 -11.80 -11.50
CA VAL A 157 16.23 -11.90 -10.12
C VAL A 157 16.55 -13.27 -9.51
N SER A 158 16.49 -14.35 -10.30
CA SER A 158 16.92 -15.67 -9.84
C SER A 158 18.44 -15.76 -9.58
N GLN A 159 19.23 -14.84 -10.14
CA GLN A 159 20.67 -14.70 -9.94
C GLN A 159 21.05 -13.67 -8.86
N ILE A 160 20.10 -12.92 -8.30
CA ILE A 160 20.39 -12.00 -7.19
C ILE A 160 20.76 -12.82 -5.95
N GLY A 161 22.05 -12.78 -5.60
CA GLY A 161 22.55 -13.20 -4.30
C GLY A 161 22.02 -12.28 -3.22
N TRP A 162 20.82 -12.56 -2.68
CA TRP A 162 20.22 -11.76 -1.59
C TRP A 162 21.11 -11.64 -0.33
N ASN A 163 22.13 -12.50 -0.20
CA ASN A 163 23.18 -12.39 0.82
C ASN A 163 24.00 -11.10 0.65
N ASP A 164 24.25 -10.66 -0.59
CA ASP A 164 25.03 -9.44 -0.90
C ASP A 164 24.21 -8.16 -0.73
N VAL A 165 22.88 -8.26 -0.88
CA VAL A 165 21.95 -7.12 -0.75
C VAL A 165 21.79 -6.71 0.73
N VAL A 166 21.79 -7.67 1.66
CA VAL A 166 21.73 -7.37 3.10
C VAL A 166 23.04 -6.71 3.60
N ALA A 167 24.19 -7.12 3.04
CA ALA A 167 25.50 -6.63 3.47
C ALA A 167 25.69 -5.11 3.27
N VAL A 168 25.13 -4.52 2.20
CA VAL A 168 25.27 -3.07 1.91
C VAL A 168 24.50 -2.20 2.89
N THR A 169 23.40 -2.70 3.47
CA THR A 169 22.61 -1.94 4.45
C THR A 169 23.20 -1.92 5.87
N SER A 170 24.04 -2.90 6.21
CA SER A 170 24.68 -2.96 7.55
C SER A 170 26.03 -2.22 7.62
N ARG A 171 26.69 -1.96 6.49
CA ARG A 171 28.05 -1.37 6.46
C ARG A 171 28.09 0.16 6.60
N GLY A 172 26.94 0.83 6.69
CA GLY A 172 26.86 2.30 6.82
C GLY A 172 26.85 2.85 8.25
N GLY A 173 26.90 1.99 9.29
CA GLY A 173 26.69 2.40 10.68
C GLY A 173 27.95 2.67 11.52
N ASP A 174 29.11 2.11 11.16
CA ASP A 174 30.22 1.97 12.12
C ASP A 174 31.39 2.94 11.94
N GLU A 175 31.43 3.77 10.89
CA GLU A 175 32.60 4.65 10.63
C GLU A 175 32.54 6.04 11.29
N ARG A 176 31.60 6.31 12.21
CA ARG A 176 31.43 7.66 12.81
C ARG A 176 31.77 7.83 14.29
N ILE A 177 32.37 6.84 14.97
CA ILE A 177 32.69 6.95 16.41
C ILE A 177 34.21 6.92 16.73
N ALA A 178 35.08 6.74 15.74
CA ALA A 178 36.53 6.61 15.97
C ALA A 178 37.37 7.88 15.69
N SER A 179 36.81 9.09 15.82
CA SER A 179 37.59 10.35 15.79
C SER A 179 37.14 11.35 16.86
N ASN A 180 37.34 10.99 18.12
CA ASN A 180 37.52 11.95 19.21
C ASN A 180 38.06 11.22 20.44
N ARG A 181 39.37 10.98 20.43
CA ARG A 181 40.23 10.85 21.61
C ARG A 181 41.68 11.00 21.18
#